data_AF-A0A1F7CN06-F1
#
_entry.id   AF-A0A1F7CN06-F1
#
_cell.length_a   1.000
_cell.length_b   1.000
_cell.length_c   1.000
_cell.angle_alpha   90.00
_cell.angle_beta   90.00
_cell.angle_gamma   90.00
#
_symmetry.space_group_name_H-M   'P 1'
#
loop_
_entity.id
_entity.type
_entity.pdbx_description
1 polymer ?
#
loop_
_entity_poly.entity_id
_entity_poly.type
_entity_poly.pdbx_seq_one_letter_code
_entity_poly.pdbx_strand_id
1 'polypeptide(L)'
;MPVSASDVMQLRARTGVSINECKKALEEADGNEEKAIEILRKRGIATASKKAGRDQSEGLVFIEQSGTKAAVVTLKCETDFVARDSNFQNVGKAIVKALFAGGEAAAKKVADEQVPAAVQKLGENISLGEMQVIEAPIIGVYVHSNSKIGVVVALEGGSVDAARDVAMHGAALNPAYVRPEETDAGALEKEREIWREQLKKEGKPEAIWDKIMLGKEKKFREENALLTQPFVKDPSKTVQGYLGSAKVKTYVRVAVG
;
A
#
# COMPACT_ATOMS: atom_id res chain seq x y z
N MET A 1 -6.89 12.69 46.38
CA MET A 1 -7.33 11.35 46.86
C MET A 1 -6.38 10.31 46.32
N PRO A 2 -6.08 9.21 47.03
CA PRO A 2 -5.25 8.15 46.46
C PRO A 2 -5.98 7.54 45.26
N VAL A 3 -5.33 7.54 44.10
CA VAL A 3 -5.87 6.93 42.87
C VAL A 3 -6.01 5.43 43.10
N SER A 4 -7.19 4.86 42.83
CA SER A 4 -7.42 3.44 43.06
C SER A 4 -6.73 2.59 41.99
N ALA A 5 -6.34 1.37 42.35
CA ALA A 5 -5.76 0.43 41.38
C ALA A 5 -6.72 0.11 40.23
N SER A 6 -8.04 0.16 40.49
CA SER A 6 -9.08 0.00 39.47
C SER A 6 -9.05 1.13 38.44
N ASP A 7 -8.94 2.38 38.88
CA ASP A 7 -8.89 3.55 37.98
C ASP A 7 -7.63 3.52 37.11
N VAL A 8 -6.50 3.10 37.69
CA VAL A 8 -5.24 2.90 36.94
C VAL A 8 -5.39 1.80 35.89
N MET A 9 -6.06 0.69 36.22
CA MET A 9 -6.32 -0.39 35.26
C MET A 9 -7.29 0.02 34.17
N GLN A 10 -8.33 0.81 34.50
CA GLN A 10 -9.30 1.33 33.55
C GLN A 10 -8.67 2.33 32.58
N LEU A 11 -7.91 3.29 33.09
CA LEU A 11 -7.16 4.23 32.25
C LEU A 11 -6.15 3.47 31.38
N ARG A 12 -5.45 2.47 31.90
CA ARG A 12 -4.57 1.61 31.10
C ARG A 12 -5.34 0.82 30.03
N ALA A 13 -6.54 0.31 30.32
CA ALA A 13 -7.31 -0.43 29.33
C ALA A 13 -7.71 0.47 28.15
N ARG A 14 -8.04 1.74 28.42
CA ARG A 14 -8.43 2.72 27.39
C ARG A 14 -7.25 3.38 26.68
N THR A 15 -6.17 3.60 27.41
CA THR A 15 -5.03 4.41 26.94
C THR A 15 -3.77 3.62 26.76
N GLY A 16 -3.74 2.31 27.07
CA GLY A 16 -2.65 1.31 26.97
C GLY A 16 -1.23 1.79 27.22
N VAL A 17 -1.10 2.85 27.99
CA VAL A 17 0.12 3.37 28.56
C VAL A 17 0.51 2.47 29.75
N SER A 18 1.79 2.46 30.12
CA SER A 18 2.25 1.63 31.25
C SER A 18 1.49 1.98 32.54
N ILE A 19 1.34 1.00 33.44
CA ILE A 19 0.61 1.17 34.71
C ILE A 19 1.14 2.38 35.49
N ASN A 20 2.47 2.55 35.54
CA ASN A 20 3.10 3.65 36.26
C ASN A 20 2.78 5.02 35.65
N GLU A 21 2.74 5.13 34.32
CA GLU A 21 2.43 6.39 33.67
C GLU A 21 0.93 6.72 33.73
N CYS A 22 0.05 5.71 33.68
CA CYS A 22 -1.38 5.89 33.97
C CYS A 22 -1.60 6.37 35.40
N LYS A 23 -0.88 5.78 36.37
CA LYS A 23 -0.94 6.17 37.77
C LYS A 23 -0.50 7.63 37.97
N LYS A 24 0.67 8.02 37.45
CA LYS A 24 1.15 9.41 37.53
C LYS A 24 0.18 10.40 36.87
N ALA A 25 -0.38 10.06 35.72
CA ALA A 25 -1.33 10.91 35.02
C ALA A 25 -2.64 11.08 35.80
N LEU A 26 -3.14 10.02 36.44
CA LEU A 26 -4.31 10.10 37.32
C LEU A 26 -4.02 10.87 38.60
N GLU A 27 -2.82 10.73 39.17
CA GLU A 27 -2.41 11.48 40.36
C GLU A 27 -2.39 12.99 40.08
N GLU A 28 -1.88 13.40 38.91
CA GLU A 28 -1.87 14.81 38.50
C GLU A 28 -3.21 15.33 37.98
N ALA A 29 -4.08 14.42 37.55
CA ALA A 29 -5.44 14.77 37.15
C ALA A 29 -6.43 14.75 38.33
N ASP A 30 -5.97 14.55 39.56
CA ASP A 30 -6.80 14.38 40.76
C ASP A 30 -7.86 13.27 40.60
N GLY A 31 -7.50 12.19 39.89
CA GLY A 31 -8.39 11.07 39.57
C GLY A 31 -9.33 11.32 38.39
N ASN A 32 -9.27 12.48 37.74
CA ASN A 32 -10.07 12.76 36.55
C ASN A 32 -9.49 12.08 35.30
N GLU A 33 -10.23 11.12 34.76
CA GLU A 33 -9.77 10.28 33.65
C GLU A 33 -9.51 11.07 32.35
N GLU A 34 -10.39 12.02 31.99
CA GLU A 34 -10.23 12.81 30.75
C GLU A 34 -9.02 13.74 30.83
N LYS A 35 -8.82 14.41 31.98
CA LYS A 35 -7.61 15.19 32.24
C LYS A 35 -6.36 14.33 32.24
N ALA A 36 -6.41 13.11 32.78
CA ALA A 36 -5.29 12.18 32.74
C ALA A 36 -4.90 11.80 31.30
N ILE A 37 -5.89 11.59 30.43
CA ILE A 37 -5.68 11.37 28.98
C ILE A 37 -5.01 12.59 28.33
N GLU A 38 -5.46 13.82 28.64
CA GLU A 38 -4.82 15.03 28.14
C GLU A 38 -3.38 15.19 28.63
N ILE A 39 -3.10 14.87 29.90
CA ILE A 39 -1.76 14.92 30.49
C ILE A 39 -0.85 13.90 29.78
N LEU A 40 -1.32 12.68 29.56
CA LEU A 40 -0.59 11.65 28.81
C LEU A 40 -0.28 12.08 27.38
N ARG A 41 -1.21 12.80 26.73
CA ARG A 41 -1.00 13.39 25.40
C ARG A 41 0.03 14.53 25.43
N LYS A 42 -0.09 15.48 26.35
CA LYS A 42 0.85 16.61 26.52
C LYS A 42 2.28 16.15 26.80
N ARG A 43 2.44 15.03 27.51
CA ARG A 43 3.75 14.41 27.81
C ARG A 43 4.35 13.63 26.64
N GLY A 44 3.61 13.48 25.53
CA GLY A 44 3.96 12.58 24.44
C GLY A 44 4.08 11.13 24.91
N ILE A 45 3.46 10.76 26.03
CA ILE A 45 3.45 9.39 26.55
C ILE A 45 2.32 8.58 25.91
N ALA A 46 1.42 9.25 25.16
CA ALA A 46 0.67 8.62 24.08
C ALA A 46 1.65 7.94 23.12
N THR A 47 1.89 6.65 23.32
CA THR A 47 2.95 5.85 22.72
C THR A 47 2.91 5.87 21.19
N ALA A 48 1.76 6.15 20.59
CA ALA A 48 1.61 6.31 19.15
C ALA A 48 2.37 7.51 18.59
N SER A 49 2.29 8.69 19.22
CA SER A 49 2.95 9.90 18.70
C SER A 49 4.48 9.82 18.75
N LYS A 50 5.06 9.13 19.74
CA LYS A 50 6.52 8.88 19.82
C LYS A 50 7.00 7.84 18.81
N LYS A 51 6.13 6.91 18.40
CA LYS A 51 6.46 5.84 17.46
C LYS A 51 6.26 6.25 16.00
N ALA A 52 5.43 7.25 15.73
CA ALA A 52 5.16 7.77 14.40
C ALA A 52 6.42 8.16 13.59
N GLY A 53 7.52 8.51 14.26
CA GLY A 53 8.81 8.83 13.60
C GLY A 53 9.70 7.63 13.29
N ARG A 54 9.26 6.39 13.59
CA ARG A 54 10.02 5.17 13.29
C ARG A 54 9.69 4.67 11.90
N ASP A 55 10.70 4.14 11.20
CA ASP A 55 10.54 3.59 9.86
C ASP A 55 9.60 2.37 9.85
N GLN A 56 8.86 2.21 8.76
CA GLN A 56 7.84 1.16 8.60
C GLN A 56 8.06 0.45 7.27
N SER A 57 8.97 -0.53 7.29
CA SER A 57 9.35 -1.35 6.14
C SER A 57 8.53 -2.64 6.02
N GLU A 58 7.54 -2.85 6.89
CA GLU A 58 6.70 -4.04 6.93
C GLU A 58 5.21 -3.70 6.90
N GLY A 59 4.37 -4.73 6.73
CA GLY A 59 2.91 -4.60 6.76
C GLY A 59 2.21 -5.43 5.69
N LEU A 60 0.92 -5.13 5.45
CA LEU A 60 0.06 -5.93 4.59
C LEU A 60 -0.86 -5.07 3.71
N VAL A 61 -1.27 -5.67 2.59
CA VAL A 61 -2.29 -5.18 1.69
C VAL A 61 -3.61 -5.91 1.97
N PHE A 62 -4.69 -5.15 2.04
CA PHE A 62 -6.05 -5.64 2.22
C PHE A 62 -6.90 -5.22 1.03
N ILE A 63 -7.64 -6.16 0.45
CA ILE A 63 -8.56 -5.91 -0.68
C ILE A 63 -9.93 -6.48 -0.33
N GLU A 64 -10.97 -5.69 -0.57
CA GLU A 64 -12.37 -6.11 -0.54
C GLU A 64 -12.97 -5.90 -1.93
N GLN A 65 -13.64 -6.91 -2.49
CA GLN A 65 -14.25 -6.85 -3.83
C GLN A 65 -15.65 -7.45 -3.79
N SER A 66 -16.61 -6.77 -4.44
CA SER A 66 -17.91 -7.34 -4.76
C SER A 66 -18.45 -6.75 -6.06
N GLY A 67 -18.84 -7.63 -6.99
CA GLY A 67 -19.36 -7.25 -8.30
C GLY A 67 -18.44 -6.28 -9.04
N THR A 68 -18.95 -5.07 -9.28
CA THR A 68 -18.29 -4.02 -10.07
C THR A 68 -17.45 -3.06 -9.23
N LYS A 69 -17.16 -3.38 -7.97
CA LYS A 69 -16.41 -2.53 -7.05
C LYS A 69 -15.30 -3.30 -6.36
N ALA A 70 -14.15 -2.65 -6.19
CA ALA A 70 -13.06 -3.11 -5.35
C ALA A 70 -12.49 -1.94 -4.52
N ALA A 71 -12.04 -2.24 -3.31
CA ALA A 71 -11.36 -1.32 -2.42
C ALA A 71 -10.04 -1.94 -1.99
N VAL A 72 -8.97 -1.16 -2.01
CA VAL A 72 -7.63 -1.57 -1.60
C VAL A 72 -7.09 -0.63 -0.53
N VAL A 73 -6.49 -1.20 0.50
CA VAL A 73 -5.83 -0.48 1.59
C VAL A 73 -4.49 -1.12 1.91
N THR A 74 -3.47 -0.32 2.14
CA THR A 74 -2.23 -0.79 2.77
C THR A 74 -2.15 -0.34 4.23
N LEU A 75 -1.71 -1.25 5.10
CA LEU A 75 -1.42 -0.95 6.50
C LEU A 75 0.04 -1.30 6.76
N LYS A 76 0.81 -0.37 7.30
CA LYS A 76 2.26 -0.51 7.52
C LYS A 76 2.57 -0.73 8.99
N CYS A 77 3.64 -1.48 9.28
CA CYS A 77 4.20 -1.71 10.62
C CYS A 77 5.73 -1.78 10.58
N GLU A 78 6.39 -1.96 11.73
CA GLU A 78 7.85 -2.03 11.82
C GLU A 78 8.36 -3.46 11.51
N THR A 79 7.63 -4.50 11.95
CA THR A 79 8.07 -5.91 11.80
C THR A 79 7.03 -6.83 11.17
N ASP A 80 7.50 -7.96 10.64
CA ASP A 80 6.65 -9.01 10.08
C ASP A 80 5.87 -9.78 11.18
N PHE A 81 6.37 -9.80 12.41
CA PHE A 81 5.67 -10.35 13.57
C PHE A 81 4.35 -9.61 13.83
N VAL A 82 4.37 -8.28 13.82
CA VAL A 82 3.15 -7.45 13.97
C VAL A 82 2.23 -7.59 12.76
N ALA A 83 2.77 -7.65 11.54
CA ALA A 83 1.97 -7.88 10.33
C ALA A 83 1.15 -9.19 10.42
N ARG A 84 1.72 -10.24 11.02
CA ARG A 84 1.06 -11.54 11.20
C ARG A 84 0.10 -11.59 12.40
N ASP A 85 0.11 -10.59 13.28
CA ASP A 85 -0.77 -10.55 14.43
C ASP A 85 -2.25 -10.37 14.02
N SER A 86 -3.12 -11.13 14.68
CA SER A 86 -4.56 -11.11 14.37
C SER A 86 -5.21 -9.73 14.61
N ASN A 87 -4.73 -8.94 15.58
CA ASN A 87 -5.26 -7.60 15.83
C ASN A 87 -4.89 -6.66 14.68
N PHE A 88 -3.65 -6.72 14.20
CA PHE A 88 -3.22 -5.94 13.03
C PHE A 88 -4.06 -6.27 11.80
N GLN A 89 -4.24 -7.57 11.50
CA GLN A 89 -5.05 -8.02 10.37
C GLN A 89 -6.51 -7.60 10.49
N ASN A 90 -7.07 -7.63 11.70
CA ASN A 90 -8.46 -7.23 11.94
C ASN A 90 -8.66 -5.74 11.71
N VAL A 91 -7.71 -4.89 12.11
CA VAL A 91 -7.74 -3.45 11.82
C VAL A 91 -7.71 -3.20 10.31
N GLY A 92 -6.77 -3.82 9.58
CA GLY A 92 -6.71 -3.69 8.12
C GLY A 92 -7.99 -4.12 7.42
N LYS A 93 -8.57 -5.27 7.84
CA LYS A 93 -9.87 -5.76 7.34
C LYS A 93 -11.03 -4.79 7.66
N ALA A 94 -11.05 -4.19 8.84
CA ALA A 94 -12.08 -3.22 9.20
C ALA A 94 -12.00 -1.96 8.34
N ILE A 95 -10.80 -1.44 8.11
CA ILE A 95 -10.57 -0.24 7.31
C ILE A 95 -10.94 -0.47 5.85
N VAL A 96 -10.52 -1.58 5.23
CA VAL A 96 -10.86 -1.86 3.81
C VAL A 96 -12.37 -2.07 3.62
N LYS A 97 -13.07 -2.68 4.58
CA LYS A 97 -14.54 -2.82 4.54
C LYS A 97 -15.24 -1.47 4.65
N ALA A 98 -14.75 -0.58 5.51
CA ALA A 98 -15.27 0.78 5.62
C ALA A 98 -15.01 1.57 4.34
N LEU A 99 -13.83 1.44 3.73
CA LEU A 99 -13.50 2.03 2.43
C LEU A 99 -14.46 1.53 1.33
N PHE A 100 -14.70 0.22 1.30
CA PHE A 100 -15.61 -0.41 0.33
C PHE A 100 -17.04 0.13 0.45
N ALA A 101 -17.57 0.22 1.67
CA ALA A 101 -18.95 0.61 1.93
C ALA A 101 -19.19 2.12 1.84
N GLY A 102 -18.29 2.94 2.37
CA GLY A 102 -18.52 4.37 2.59
C GLY A 102 -17.43 5.30 2.06
N GLY A 103 -16.46 4.77 1.30
CA GLY A 103 -15.37 5.56 0.72
C GLY A 103 -14.35 6.04 1.75
N GLU A 104 -13.49 6.97 1.33
CA GLU A 104 -12.29 7.37 2.06
C GLU A 104 -12.61 7.97 3.44
N ALA A 105 -13.71 8.74 3.55
CA ALA A 105 -14.12 9.33 4.82
C ALA A 105 -14.50 8.27 5.87
N ALA A 106 -15.20 7.21 5.45
CA ALA A 106 -15.55 6.11 6.34
C ALA A 106 -14.30 5.31 6.77
N ALA A 107 -13.37 5.08 5.83
CA ALA A 107 -12.11 4.41 6.11
C ALA A 107 -11.25 5.19 7.12
N LYS A 108 -11.09 6.50 6.92
CA LYS A 108 -10.35 7.39 7.84
C LYS A 108 -10.93 7.38 9.24
N LYS A 109 -12.26 7.46 9.37
CA LYS A 109 -12.92 7.39 10.68
C LYS A 109 -12.58 6.11 11.45
N VAL A 110 -12.60 4.96 10.76
CA VAL A 110 -12.22 3.67 11.37
C VAL A 110 -10.73 3.62 11.70
N ALA A 111 -9.88 4.16 10.83
CA ALA A 111 -8.44 4.20 11.05
C ALA A 111 -8.05 5.09 12.25
N ASP A 112 -8.65 6.27 12.38
CA ASP A 112 -8.41 7.21 13.47
C ASP A 112 -8.77 6.63 14.84
N GLU A 113 -9.74 5.71 14.88
CA GLU A 113 -10.15 5.00 16.09
C GLU A 113 -9.26 3.78 16.38
N GLN A 114 -9.01 2.94 15.37
CA GLN A 114 -8.42 1.61 15.58
C GLN A 114 -6.90 1.56 15.48
N VAL A 115 -6.28 2.40 14.64
CA VAL A 115 -4.81 2.40 14.47
C VAL A 115 -4.10 2.81 15.77
N PRO A 116 -4.51 3.88 16.49
CA PRO A 116 -3.87 4.22 17.76
C PRO A 116 -3.99 3.10 18.81
N ALA A 117 -5.13 2.42 18.88
CA ALA A 117 -5.35 1.27 19.76
C ALA A 117 -4.48 0.07 19.37
N ALA A 118 -4.21 -0.14 18.09
CA ALA A 118 -3.28 -1.17 17.62
C ALA A 118 -1.82 -0.85 17.95
N VAL A 119 -1.36 0.38 17.69
CA VAL A 119 0.01 0.85 18.02
C VAL A 119 0.34 0.64 19.49
N GLN A 120 -0.66 0.93 20.30
CA GLN A 120 -0.65 0.74 21.72
C GLN A 120 -0.53 -0.71 22.15
N LYS A 121 -1.40 -1.56 21.63
CA LYS A 121 -1.48 -2.97 21.98
C LYS A 121 -0.26 -3.75 21.49
N LEU A 122 0.19 -3.46 20.28
CA LEU A 122 1.22 -4.22 19.57
C LEU A 122 2.62 -3.65 19.78
N GLY A 123 2.73 -2.42 20.27
CA GLY A 123 4.02 -1.87 20.65
C GLY A 123 4.85 -1.32 19.49
N GLU A 124 4.32 -1.26 18.27
CA GLU A 124 5.00 -0.77 17.06
C GLU A 124 4.30 0.43 16.43
N ASN A 125 5.04 1.19 15.63
CA ASN A 125 4.48 2.18 14.72
C ASN A 125 3.61 1.48 13.68
N ILE A 126 2.33 1.82 13.65
CA ILE A 126 1.36 1.32 12.68
C ILE A 126 0.72 2.53 12.03
N SER A 127 0.66 2.52 10.70
CA SER A 127 0.10 3.64 9.94
C SER A 127 -0.72 3.14 8.76
N LEU A 128 -1.73 3.91 8.42
CA LEU A 128 -2.51 3.74 7.21
C LEU A 128 -1.68 4.22 6.01
N GLY A 129 -1.57 3.38 4.99
CA GLY A 129 -0.93 3.71 3.73
C GLY A 129 -1.94 4.13 2.67
N GLU A 130 -1.73 3.64 1.45
CA GLU A 130 -2.55 3.96 0.29
C GLU A 130 -3.96 3.39 0.43
N MET A 131 -4.95 4.17 -0.02
CA MET A 131 -6.34 3.77 -0.13
C MET A 131 -6.83 4.08 -1.54
N GLN A 132 -7.44 3.11 -2.21
CA GLN A 132 -8.06 3.34 -3.51
C GLN A 132 -9.38 2.58 -3.63
N VAL A 133 -10.35 3.19 -4.31
CA VAL A 133 -11.62 2.56 -4.69
C VAL A 133 -11.68 2.54 -6.21
N ILE A 134 -11.96 1.35 -6.76
CA ILE A 134 -12.04 1.11 -8.19
C ILE A 134 -13.44 0.61 -8.50
N GLU A 135 -14.11 1.25 -9.46
CA GLU A 135 -15.42 0.83 -9.98
C GLU A 135 -15.33 0.59 -11.49
N ALA A 136 -15.69 -0.61 -11.92
CA ALA A 136 -15.70 -1.02 -13.32
C ALA A 136 -16.55 -2.27 -13.54
N PRO A 137 -17.06 -2.50 -14.77
CA PRO A 137 -17.87 -3.68 -15.07
C PRO A 137 -17.15 -5.01 -14.84
N ILE A 138 -15.85 -5.07 -15.10
CA ILE A 138 -15.02 -6.27 -14.92
C ILE A 138 -13.80 -5.88 -14.10
N ILE A 139 -13.68 -6.48 -12.92
CA ILE A 139 -12.55 -6.28 -12.01
C ILE A 139 -11.94 -7.64 -11.67
N GLY A 140 -10.62 -7.73 -11.77
CA GLY A 140 -9.83 -8.82 -11.24
C GLY A 140 -8.88 -8.31 -10.17
N VAL A 141 -8.83 -9.03 -9.04
CA VAL A 141 -7.91 -8.72 -7.94
C VAL A 141 -6.97 -9.88 -7.69
N TYR A 142 -5.73 -9.57 -7.35
CA TYR A 142 -4.75 -10.55 -6.92
C TYR A 142 -3.97 -10.00 -5.73
N VAL A 143 -3.97 -10.76 -4.64
CA VAL A 143 -3.09 -10.52 -3.48
C VAL A 143 -2.06 -11.65 -3.51
N HIS A 144 -0.77 -11.28 -3.53
CA HIS A 144 0.30 -12.26 -3.53
C HIS A 144 0.34 -13.03 -2.20
N SER A 145 0.94 -14.22 -2.18
CA SER A 145 0.88 -15.14 -1.03
C SER A 145 1.45 -14.55 0.28
N ASN A 146 2.40 -13.64 0.19
CA ASN A 146 2.96 -12.91 1.33
C ASN A 146 2.08 -11.76 1.83
N SER A 147 0.96 -11.47 1.15
CA SER A 147 0.03 -10.37 1.43
C SER A 147 0.67 -8.97 1.42
N LYS A 148 1.88 -8.83 0.87
CA LYS A 148 2.59 -7.55 0.75
C LYS A 148 2.35 -6.84 -0.58
N ILE A 149 1.83 -7.55 -1.58
CA ILE A 149 1.55 -7.01 -2.92
C ILE A 149 0.09 -7.29 -3.23
N GLY A 150 -0.65 -6.23 -3.58
CA GLY A 150 -2.01 -6.34 -4.08
C GLY A 150 -2.15 -5.60 -5.40
N VAL A 151 -2.87 -6.22 -6.33
CA VAL A 151 -3.10 -5.68 -7.67
C VAL A 151 -4.58 -5.74 -8.00
N VAL A 152 -5.10 -4.64 -8.53
CA VAL A 152 -6.47 -4.51 -9.05
C VAL A 152 -6.37 -4.13 -10.53
N VAL A 153 -7.03 -4.91 -11.38
CA VAL A 153 -7.15 -4.65 -12.82
C VAL A 153 -8.62 -4.49 -13.17
N ALA A 154 -8.95 -3.35 -13.77
CA ALA A 154 -10.26 -3.10 -14.35
C ALA A 154 -10.19 -3.22 -15.88
N LEU A 155 -11.09 -4.01 -16.45
CA LEU A 155 -11.20 -4.20 -17.90
C LEU A 155 -12.50 -3.62 -18.46
N GLU A 156 -12.42 -3.15 -19.70
CA GLU A 156 -13.56 -3.01 -20.61
C GLU A 156 -13.55 -4.22 -21.56
N GLY A 157 -14.58 -5.07 -21.46
CA GLY A 157 -14.63 -6.35 -22.16
C GLY A 157 -13.78 -7.44 -21.49
N GLY A 158 -13.82 -8.67 -22.04
CA GLY A 158 -13.11 -9.82 -21.47
C GLY A 158 -13.85 -10.51 -20.33
N SER A 159 -13.11 -11.08 -19.37
CA SER A 159 -13.67 -11.81 -18.22
C SER A 159 -12.96 -11.43 -16.91
N VAL A 160 -13.59 -11.75 -15.78
CA VAL A 160 -13.00 -11.58 -14.44
C VAL A 160 -11.73 -12.41 -14.29
N ASP A 161 -11.69 -13.63 -14.85
CA ASP A 161 -10.49 -14.48 -14.83
C ASP A 161 -9.34 -13.87 -15.63
N ALA A 162 -9.64 -13.27 -16.80
CA ALA A 162 -8.64 -12.55 -17.58
C ALA A 162 -8.07 -11.36 -16.79
N ALA A 163 -8.93 -10.57 -16.14
CA ALA A 163 -8.50 -9.45 -15.30
C ALA A 163 -7.64 -9.94 -14.11
N ARG A 164 -8.03 -11.03 -13.46
CA ARG A 164 -7.29 -11.62 -12.34
C ARG A 164 -5.91 -12.13 -12.76
N ASP A 165 -5.84 -12.74 -13.94
CA ASP A 165 -4.60 -13.24 -14.51
C ASP A 165 -3.62 -12.12 -14.86
N VAL A 166 -4.14 -11.00 -15.38
CA VAL A 166 -3.34 -9.79 -15.59
C VAL A 166 -2.95 -9.15 -14.26
N ALA A 167 -3.79 -9.18 -13.23
CA ALA A 167 -3.43 -8.72 -11.89
C ALA A 167 -2.27 -9.55 -11.30
N MET A 168 -2.28 -10.87 -11.50
CA MET A 168 -1.16 -11.75 -11.11
C MET A 168 0.12 -11.42 -11.88
N HIS A 169 0.01 -11.13 -13.18
CA HIS A 169 1.15 -10.68 -13.98
C HIS A 169 1.74 -9.37 -13.45
N GLY A 170 0.88 -8.38 -13.15
CA GLY A 170 1.30 -7.10 -12.58
C GLY A 170 1.98 -7.26 -11.21
N ALA A 171 1.54 -8.22 -10.40
CA ALA A 171 2.18 -8.51 -9.12
C ALA A 171 3.61 -9.03 -9.31
N ALA A 172 3.83 -9.87 -10.32
CA ALA A 172 5.11 -10.51 -10.62
C ALA A 172 6.12 -9.57 -11.32
N LEU A 173 5.70 -8.83 -12.34
CA LEU A 173 6.62 -8.03 -13.17
C LEU A 173 6.65 -6.53 -12.85
N ASN A 174 5.70 -6.03 -12.04
CA ASN A 174 5.66 -4.63 -11.63
C ASN A 174 5.82 -3.62 -12.78
N PRO A 175 5.02 -3.71 -13.88
CA PRO A 175 5.04 -2.69 -14.90
C PRO A 175 4.68 -1.33 -14.30
N ALA A 176 5.43 -0.30 -14.69
CA ALA A 176 5.21 1.07 -14.23
C ALA A 176 4.03 1.74 -14.97
N TYR A 177 3.74 1.27 -16.19
CA TYR A 177 2.73 1.86 -17.07
C TYR A 177 1.79 0.79 -17.61
N VAL A 178 0.60 1.18 -18.09
CA VAL A 178 -0.26 0.26 -18.84
C VAL A 178 0.23 0.16 -20.28
N ARG A 179 0.59 1.31 -20.88
CA ARG A 179 0.95 1.42 -22.29
C ARG A 179 2.34 2.06 -22.51
N PRO A 180 3.05 1.74 -23.60
CA PRO A 180 4.35 2.35 -23.93
C PRO A 180 4.31 3.89 -24.05
N GLU A 181 3.17 4.45 -24.47
CA GLU A 181 2.98 5.88 -24.67
C GLU A 181 2.82 6.64 -23.33
N GLU A 182 2.50 5.92 -22.25
CA GLU A 182 2.32 6.49 -20.90
C GLU A 182 3.67 6.67 -20.17
N THR A 183 4.79 6.25 -20.75
CA THR A 183 6.12 6.44 -20.15
C THR A 183 6.43 7.92 -19.95
N ASP A 184 6.81 8.26 -18.73
CA ASP A 184 7.15 9.62 -18.32
C ASP A 184 8.33 10.17 -19.15
N ALA A 185 8.19 11.41 -19.61
CA ALA A 185 9.23 12.06 -20.41
C ALA A 185 10.52 12.25 -19.62
N GLY A 186 10.43 12.59 -18.32
CA GLY A 186 11.60 12.74 -17.46
C GLY A 186 12.34 11.42 -17.21
N ALA A 187 11.61 10.33 -17.00
CA ALA A 187 12.19 8.98 -16.91
C ALA A 187 12.92 8.59 -18.20
N LEU A 188 12.32 8.90 -19.36
CA LEU A 188 12.94 8.63 -20.65
C LEU A 188 14.20 9.46 -20.89
N GLU A 189 14.20 10.75 -20.56
CA GLU A 189 15.39 11.61 -20.73
C GLU A 189 16.56 11.13 -19.87
N LYS A 190 16.31 10.71 -18.62
CA LYS A 190 17.35 10.11 -17.77
C LYS A 190 17.97 8.87 -18.39
N GLU A 191 17.15 7.96 -18.92
CA GLU A 191 17.64 6.78 -19.61
C GLU A 191 18.41 7.14 -20.89
N ARG A 192 17.97 8.18 -21.62
CA ARG A 192 18.68 8.68 -22.80
C ARG A 192 20.10 9.14 -22.45
N GLU A 193 20.27 9.86 -21.35
CA GLU A 193 21.59 10.29 -20.88
C GLU A 193 22.49 9.08 -20.55
N ILE A 194 21.96 8.10 -19.82
CA ILE A 194 22.67 6.87 -19.46
C ILE A 194 23.13 6.12 -20.71
N TRP A 195 22.25 5.95 -21.71
CA TRP A 195 22.60 5.24 -22.94
C TRP A 195 23.61 6.02 -23.79
N ARG A 196 23.53 7.34 -23.86
CA ARG A 196 24.56 8.16 -24.53
C ARG A 196 25.93 7.94 -23.89
N GLU A 197 26.02 7.93 -22.56
CA GLU A 197 27.28 7.63 -21.88
C GLU A 197 27.78 6.20 -22.15
N GLN A 198 26.88 5.22 -22.20
CA GLN A 198 27.23 3.83 -22.56
C GLN A 198 27.80 3.77 -23.98
N LEU A 199 27.14 4.37 -24.95
CA LEU A 199 27.59 4.39 -26.35
C LEU A 199 28.95 5.07 -26.51
N LYS A 200 29.18 6.15 -25.75
CA LYS A 200 30.49 6.83 -25.67
C LYS A 200 31.57 5.91 -25.14
N LYS A 201 31.31 5.20 -24.03
CA LYS A 201 32.26 4.25 -23.42
C LYS A 201 32.53 3.04 -24.33
N GLU A 202 31.53 2.59 -25.09
CA GLU A 202 31.65 1.51 -26.09
C GLU A 202 32.40 1.95 -27.37
N GLY A 203 32.74 3.23 -27.51
CA GLY A 203 33.48 3.73 -28.68
C GLY A 203 32.69 3.71 -29.99
N LYS A 204 31.35 3.70 -29.93
CA LYS A 204 30.51 3.68 -31.14
C LYS A 204 30.49 5.04 -31.84
N PRO A 205 30.50 5.10 -33.18
CA PRO A 205 30.45 6.38 -33.91
C PRO A 205 29.16 7.18 -33.62
N GLU A 206 29.27 8.47 -33.34
CA GLU A 206 28.11 9.33 -33.01
C GLU A 206 27.02 9.33 -34.10
N ALA A 207 27.41 9.21 -35.37
CA ALA A 207 26.49 9.18 -36.50
C ALA A 207 25.45 8.03 -36.47
N ILE A 208 25.68 6.97 -35.69
CA ILE A 208 24.73 5.87 -35.53
C ILE A 208 23.95 5.91 -34.21
N TRP A 209 24.24 6.88 -33.33
CA TRP A 209 23.65 6.90 -31.99
C TRP A 209 22.15 7.07 -32.04
N ASP A 210 21.62 8.03 -32.81
CA ASP A 210 20.18 8.27 -32.89
C ASP A 210 19.39 7.02 -33.29
N LYS A 211 19.93 6.24 -34.23
CA LYS A 211 19.32 4.97 -34.66
C LYS A 211 19.32 3.91 -33.54
N ILE A 212 20.39 3.84 -32.75
CA ILE A 212 20.48 2.93 -31.60
C ILE A 212 19.53 3.39 -30.48
N MET A 213 19.47 4.70 -30.24
CA MET A 213 18.62 5.31 -29.21
C MET A 213 17.16 5.03 -29.46
N LEU A 214 16.67 5.17 -30.70
CA LEU A 214 15.29 4.83 -31.06
C LEU A 214 14.92 3.38 -30.68
N GLY A 215 15.84 2.43 -30.91
CA GLY A 215 15.65 1.04 -30.54
C GLY A 215 15.62 0.82 -29.02
N LYS A 216 16.54 1.46 -28.29
CA LYS A 216 16.61 1.40 -26.82
C LYS A 216 15.38 2.03 -26.17
N GLU A 217 14.92 3.17 -26.66
CA GLU A 217 13.71 3.85 -26.18
C GLU A 217 12.47 3.00 -26.38
N LYS A 218 12.30 2.44 -27.58
CA LYS A 218 11.18 1.54 -27.87
C LYS A 218 11.17 0.37 -26.88
N LYS A 219 12.32 -0.29 -26.72
CA LYS A 219 12.47 -1.42 -25.80
C LYS A 219 12.17 -1.04 -24.35
N PHE A 220 12.70 0.10 -23.89
CA PHE A 220 12.45 0.59 -22.53
C PHE A 220 10.97 0.84 -22.27
N ARG A 221 10.27 1.48 -23.22
CA ARG A 221 8.83 1.70 -23.10
C ARG A 221 8.05 0.38 -23.08
N GLU A 222 8.42 -0.57 -23.94
CA GLU A 222 7.78 -1.89 -24.03
C GLU A 222 8.02 -2.75 -22.77
N GLU A 223 9.21 -2.70 -22.19
CA GLU A 223 9.56 -3.45 -20.97
C GLU A 223 8.88 -2.88 -19.72
N ASN A 224 8.60 -1.57 -19.69
CA ASN A 224 7.94 -0.92 -18.55
C ASN A 224 6.41 -0.85 -18.67
N ALA A 225 5.84 -1.24 -19.82
CA ALA A 225 4.41 -1.21 -20.08
C ALA A 225 3.77 -2.60 -20.00
N LEU A 226 2.72 -2.71 -19.19
CA LEU A 226 1.97 -3.95 -18.94
C LEU A 226 1.57 -4.67 -20.22
N LEU A 227 0.99 -3.96 -21.19
CA LEU A 227 0.37 -4.58 -22.36
C LEU A 227 1.36 -5.24 -23.33
N THR A 228 2.61 -4.78 -23.32
CA THR A 228 3.68 -5.26 -24.22
C THR A 228 4.55 -6.34 -23.59
N GLN A 229 4.47 -6.53 -22.27
CA GLN A 229 5.24 -7.56 -21.58
C GLN A 229 4.80 -8.98 -22.02
N PRO A 230 5.75 -9.94 -22.13
CA PRO A 230 5.44 -11.36 -22.29
C PRO A 230 4.58 -11.87 -21.11
N PHE A 231 3.44 -12.49 -21.40
CA PHE A 231 2.49 -12.88 -20.37
C PHE A 231 3.03 -14.01 -19.48
N VAL A 232 2.96 -13.85 -18.15
CA VAL A 232 3.68 -14.73 -17.20
C VAL A 232 3.21 -16.19 -17.23
N LYS A 233 1.94 -16.44 -17.57
CA LYS A 233 1.41 -17.80 -17.70
C LYS A 233 1.68 -18.43 -19.06
N ASP A 234 1.98 -17.60 -20.07
CA ASP A 234 2.26 -18.04 -21.44
C ASP A 234 3.12 -16.98 -22.15
N PRO A 235 4.46 -17.07 -22.01
CA PRO A 235 5.38 -16.07 -22.55
C PRO A 235 5.42 -16.01 -24.08
N SER A 236 4.73 -16.91 -24.79
CA SER A 236 4.65 -16.90 -26.25
C SER A 236 3.81 -15.73 -26.81
N LYS A 237 3.00 -15.10 -25.95
CA LYS A 237 2.17 -13.93 -26.27
C LYS A 237 2.38 -12.80 -25.27
N THR A 238 2.11 -11.58 -25.69
CA THR A 238 2.08 -10.43 -24.78
C THR A 238 0.81 -10.42 -23.94
N VAL A 239 0.75 -9.60 -22.90
CA VAL A 239 -0.48 -9.36 -22.13
C VAL A 239 -1.62 -8.87 -23.03
N GLN A 240 -1.36 -7.97 -23.98
CA GLN A 240 -2.37 -7.56 -24.96
C GLN A 240 -2.82 -8.72 -25.85
N GLY A 241 -1.90 -9.58 -26.27
CA GLY A 241 -2.22 -10.79 -27.04
C GLY A 241 -3.10 -11.76 -26.26
N TYR A 242 -2.89 -11.87 -24.94
CA TYR A 242 -3.76 -12.65 -24.04
C TYR A 242 -5.16 -12.01 -23.88
N LEU A 243 -5.22 -10.69 -23.73
CA LEU A 243 -6.48 -9.95 -23.53
C LEU A 243 -7.34 -9.85 -24.81
N GLY A 244 -6.76 -10.03 -25.99
CA GLY A 244 -7.48 -9.91 -27.25
C GLY A 244 -8.05 -8.50 -27.44
N SER A 245 -9.38 -8.39 -27.56
CA SER A 245 -10.08 -7.11 -27.71
C SER A 245 -10.37 -6.37 -26.41
N ALA A 246 -10.12 -7.00 -25.25
CA ALA A 246 -10.34 -6.37 -23.95
C ALA A 246 -9.33 -5.23 -23.72
N LYS A 247 -9.78 -4.17 -23.04
CA LYS A 247 -8.96 -2.99 -22.76
C LYS A 247 -8.76 -2.82 -21.27
N VAL A 248 -7.51 -2.61 -20.85
CA VAL A 248 -7.20 -2.20 -19.47
C VAL A 248 -7.59 -0.74 -19.27
N LYS A 249 -8.52 -0.50 -18.33
CA LYS A 249 -8.97 0.83 -17.91
C LYS A 249 -8.22 1.34 -16.70
N THR A 250 -8.02 0.45 -15.73
CA THR A 250 -7.36 0.77 -14.47
C THR A 250 -6.43 -0.36 -14.12
N TYR A 251 -5.20 0.00 -13.75
CA TYR A 251 -4.21 -0.88 -13.19
C TYR A 251 -3.69 -0.23 -11.92
N VAL A 252 -3.93 -0.87 -10.79
CA VAL A 252 -3.47 -0.40 -9.48
C VAL A 252 -2.65 -1.52 -8.88
N ARG A 253 -1.38 -1.24 -8.60
CA ARG A 253 -0.51 -2.12 -7.82
C ARG A 253 -0.06 -1.37 -6.59
N VAL A 254 -0.35 -1.92 -5.42
CA VAL A 254 0.16 -1.43 -4.15
C VAL A 254 1.09 -2.47 -3.55
N ALA A 255 2.12 -1.99 -2.86
CA ALA A 255 3.07 -2.84 -2.17
C ALA A 255 3.39 -2.26 -0.78
N VAL A 256 3.72 -3.14 0.16
CA VAL A 256 4.25 -2.79 1.48
C VAL A 256 5.58 -3.51 1.68
N GLY A 257 6.58 -2.76 2.13
CA GLY A 257 7.98 -3.16 2.15
C GLY A 257 8.69 -2.75 0.88
#